data_AF-A0A960S589-F1
#
_entry.id   AF-A0A960S589-F1
#
_cell.length_a   1.000
_cell.length_b   1.000
_cell.length_c   1.000
_cell.angle_alpha   90.00
_cell.angle_beta   90.00
_cell.angle_gamma   90.00
#
_symmetry.space_group_name_H-M   'P 1'
#
loop_
_entity.id
_entity.type
_entity.pdbx_description
1 polymer ?
#
loop_
_entity_poly.entity_id
_entity_poly.type
_entity_poly.pdbx_seq_one_letter_code
_entity_poly.pdbx_strand_id
1 'polypeptide(L)'
;MKIVGIILMAGQGMRFGHALPKQFHRLSGKAVYEQTLEVFENAKVFHSIILVCHPDFIDTVQKMHPHIQVIPGGADRQASSLAGIRAAADADIVVIHDGARPFVTKRILYENIEAAKIHGAVNTCIPSSDTIVQSKDGLSINTIPKRSEYWRGQTPQSFKRDLILKAHELASLSNATDDCQLVHKMGHPVHIVMGDERNIKITSELDLFLAEQLMRKSQDVTLQTKGSIFGKQFAIVGGNSDIGKEICKQLKEAGAKAISIARSDSDFTADGSSYAQIKKAFSAIEKQHGPIDGVVNCFGKLLIKGVRELSEDEMHELIDSNLMSAVYSCKAACVKKGGSLINIASSSYFRGRANYALYSSAKAALVNFTQALAEEWPEMQINALVPTRVNTKMRKSCFPSEDTSLLLTPKKVAESVISLLKENQLTGSVIEVRP
;
A
#
# COMPACT_ATOMS: atom_id res chain seq x y z
N MET A 1 -12.16 23.07 -22.13
CA MET A 1 -11.41 21.98 -22.77
C MET A 1 -11.69 20.69 -22.01
N LYS A 2 -12.36 19.73 -22.63
CA LYS A 2 -12.77 18.46 -22.04
C LYS A 2 -11.62 17.45 -22.12
N ILE A 3 -11.28 16.87 -20.98
CA ILE A 3 -10.20 15.87 -20.85
C ILE A 3 -10.83 14.56 -20.38
N VAL A 4 -10.59 13.48 -21.11
CA VAL A 4 -11.13 12.15 -20.79
C VAL A 4 -9.99 11.17 -20.54
N GLY A 5 -10.07 10.46 -19.41
CA GLY A 5 -9.16 9.35 -19.10
C GLY A 5 -9.70 8.05 -19.68
N ILE A 6 -8.85 7.27 -20.36
CA ILE A 6 -9.19 5.97 -20.92
C ILE A 6 -8.25 4.94 -20.28
N ILE A 7 -8.79 4.05 -19.46
CA ILE A 7 -8.02 3.00 -18.79
C ILE A 7 -8.27 1.67 -19.50
N LEU A 8 -7.22 1.13 -20.12
CA LEU A 8 -7.25 -0.13 -20.85
C LEU A 8 -7.03 -1.30 -19.90
N MET A 9 -8.06 -2.15 -19.74
CA MET A 9 -8.05 -3.31 -18.85
C MET A 9 -8.78 -4.54 -19.46
N ALA A 10 -8.86 -4.60 -20.79
CA ALA A 10 -9.53 -5.68 -21.52
C ALA A 10 -8.65 -6.91 -21.82
N GLY A 11 -7.35 -6.84 -21.55
CA GLY A 11 -6.43 -7.94 -21.85
C GLY A 11 -6.65 -9.16 -20.95
N GLN A 12 -6.67 -10.36 -21.51
CA GLN A 12 -6.85 -11.62 -20.77
C GLN A 12 -5.62 -12.05 -19.96
N GLY A 13 -4.43 -11.48 -20.25
CA GLY A 13 -3.24 -11.72 -19.43
C GLY A 13 -2.62 -13.11 -19.57
N MET A 14 -2.59 -13.70 -20.78
CA MET A 14 -2.07 -15.07 -21.07
C MET A 14 -0.67 -15.44 -20.50
N ARG A 15 0.12 -14.45 -20.05
CA ARG A 15 1.44 -14.66 -19.40
C ARG A 15 1.37 -14.82 -17.88
N PHE A 16 0.20 -14.55 -17.30
CA PHE A 16 -0.14 -14.74 -15.90
C PHE A 16 -0.82 -16.11 -15.83
N GLY A 17 -0.14 -17.13 -15.30
CA GLY A 17 -0.59 -18.53 -15.31
C GLY A 17 -1.80 -18.85 -14.42
N HIS A 18 -2.74 -17.93 -14.25
CA HIS A 18 -3.91 -18.01 -13.37
C HIS A 18 -5.22 -17.86 -14.16
N ALA A 19 -6.33 -18.32 -13.57
CA ALA A 19 -7.67 -18.19 -14.15
C ALA A 19 -8.22 -16.74 -14.13
N LEU A 20 -7.68 -15.87 -13.27
CA LEU A 20 -8.11 -14.48 -13.14
C LEU A 20 -7.17 -13.54 -13.92
N PRO A 21 -7.69 -12.63 -14.77
CA PRO A 21 -6.85 -11.68 -15.49
C PRO A 21 -6.10 -10.74 -14.53
N LYS A 22 -4.87 -10.41 -14.90
CA LYS A 22 -3.90 -9.79 -13.99
C LYS A 22 -4.33 -8.48 -13.32
N GLN A 23 -5.13 -7.68 -14.02
CA GLN A 23 -5.67 -6.40 -13.54
C GLN A 23 -6.62 -6.56 -12.36
N PHE A 24 -7.19 -7.75 -12.16
CA PHE A 24 -8.10 -8.08 -11.05
C PHE A 24 -7.39 -8.71 -9.86
N HIS A 25 -6.08 -9.02 -9.94
CA HIS A 25 -5.34 -9.45 -8.75
C HIS A 25 -5.30 -8.34 -7.71
N ARG A 26 -5.32 -8.74 -6.44
CA ARG A 26 -5.26 -7.80 -5.33
C ARG A 26 -3.82 -7.33 -5.11
N LEU A 27 -3.68 -6.03 -4.94
CA LEU A 27 -2.47 -5.34 -4.55
C LEU A 27 -2.84 -4.45 -3.35
N SER A 28 -2.34 -4.83 -2.16
CA SER A 28 -2.71 -4.23 -0.86
C SER A 28 -4.22 -4.15 -0.62
N GLY A 29 -4.94 -5.26 -0.87
CA GLY A 29 -6.37 -5.37 -0.59
C GLY A 29 -7.31 -4.88 -1.70
N LYS A 30 -6.86 -4.07 -2.67
CA LYS A 30 -7.68 -3.64 -3.84
C LYS A 30 -7.19 -4.28 -5.13
N ALA A 31 -8.03 -4.43 -6.15
CA ALA A 31 -7.58 -4.87 -7.46
C ALA A 31 -6.58 -3.87 -8.08
N VAL A 32 -5.63 -4.37 -8.87
CA VAL A 32 -4.60 -3.51 -9.50
C VAL A 32 -5.22 -2.35 -10.28
N TYR A 33 -6.29 -2.59 -11.05
CA TYR A 33 -6.93 -1.52 -11.81
C TYR A 33 -7.62 -0.47 -10.91
N GLU A 34 -8.12 -0.87 -9.73
CA GLU A 34 -8.75 0.06 -8.79
C GLU A 34 -7.73 1.04 -8.23
N GLN A 35 -6.49 0.58 -7.99
CA GLN A 35 -5.37 1.46 -7.60
C GLN A 35 -5.08 2.49 -8.70
N THR A 36 -5.06 2.07 -9.96
CA THR A 36 -4.90 2.99 -11.11
C THR A 36 -6.08 3.97 -11.21
N LEU A 37 -7.32 3.48 -11.10
CA LEU A 37 -8.52 4.30 -11.19
C LEU A 37 -8.55 5.37 -10.09
N GLU A 38 -8.19 5.00 -8.86
CA GLU A 38 -8.15 5.92 -7.73
C GLU A 38 -7.17 7.09 -7.97
N VAL A 39 -6.02 6.84 -8.61
CA VAL A 39 -5.11 7.95 -8.98
C VAL A 39 -5.76 8.89 -10.00
N PHE A 40 -6.46 8.35 -11.00
CA PHE A 40 -7.16 9.15 -12.00
C PHE A 40 -8.28 9.98 -11.36
N GLU A 41 -9.12 9.38 -10.52
CA GLU A 41 -10.20 10.08 -9.81
C GLU A 41 -9.67 11.15 -8.86
N ASN A 42 -8.53 10.90 -8.21
CA ASN A 42 -7.89 11.84 -7.29
C ASN A 42 -7.10 12.94 -8.00
N ALA A 43 -6.80 12.81 -9.29
CA ALA A 43 -6.15 13.85 -10.07
C ALA A 43 -7.08 15.05 -10.33
N LYS A 44 -8.41 14.89 -10.24
CA LYS A 44 -9.39 16.00 -10.39
C LYS A 44 -9.22 16.85 -11.66
N VAL A 45 -8.64 16.29 -12.71
CA VAL A 45 -8.47 16.92 -14.05
C VAL A 45 -9.37 16.32 -15.12
N PHE A 46 -9.83 15.09 -14.90
CA PHE A 46 -10.65 14.37 -15.86
C PHE A 46 -12.11 14.79 -15.70
N HIS A 47 -12.74 15.13 -16.81
CA HIS A 47 -14.17 15.41 -16.86
C HIS A 47 -14.97 14.10 -16.85
N SER A 48 -14.40 13.04 -17.44
CA SER A 48 -14.90 11.68 -17.33
C SER A 48 -13.74 10.68 -17.46
N ILE A 49 -13.97 9.48 -16.96
CA ILE A 49 -13.06 8.34 -17.06
C ILE A 49 -13.84 7.19 -17.70
N ILE A 50 -13.20 6.47 -18.61
CA ILE A 50 -13.74 5.32 -19.32
C ILE A 50 -12.87 4.11 -19.01
N LEU A 51 -13.50 3.03 -18.54
CA LEU A 51 -12.84 1.74 -18.37
C LEU A 51 -13.13 0.86 -19.59
N VAL A 52 -12.07 0.48 -20.31
CA VAL A 52 -12.17 -0.47 -21.42
C VAL A 52 -11.90 -1.86 -20.87
N CYS A 53 -12.95 -2.63 -20.67
CA CYS A 53 -12.95 -3.88 -19.92
C CYS A 53 -13.19 -5.10 -20.81
N HIS A 54 -12.77 -6.28 -20.34
CA HIS A 54 -13.09 -7.53 -21.01
C HIS A 54 -14.59 -7.81 -20.85
N PRO A 55 -15.31 -8.24 -21.90
CA PRO A 55 -16.77 -8.42 -21.87
C PRO A 55 -17.29 -9.17 -20.63
N ASP A 56 -16.65 -10.29 -20.27
CA ASP A 56 -17.03 -11.13 -19.13
C ASP A 56 -17.00 -10.43 -17.77
N PHE A 57 -16.29 -9.30 -17.64
CA PHE A 57 -16.13 -8.58 -16.38
C PHE A 57 -16.89 -7.25 -16.34
N ILE A 58 -17.55 -6.83 -17.43
CA ILE A 58 -18.23 -5.53 -17.52
C ILE A 58 -19.29 -5.39 -16.42
N ASP A 59 -20.20 -6.36 -16.28
CA ASP A 59 -21.29 -6.28 -15.31
C ASP A 59 -20.76 -6.15 -13.87
N THR A 60 -19.71 -6.90 -13.55
CA THR A 60 -19.06 -6.88 -12.23
C THR A 60 -18.41 -5.53 -11.97
N VAL A 61 -17.63 -5.01 -12.92
CA VAL A 61 -16.94 -3.71 -12.79
C VAL A 61 -17.94 -2.55 -12.76
N GLN A 62 -18.99 -2.61 -13.58
CA GLN A 62 -20.03 -1.57 -13.64
C GLN A 62 -20.84 -1.50 -12.34
N LYS A 63 -21.10 -2.64 -11.69
CA LYS A 63 -21.74 -2.69 -10.36
C LYS A 63 -20.85 -2.07 -9.27
N MET A 64 -19.54 -2.27 -9.34
CA MET A 64 -18.59 -1.71 -8.36
C MET A 64 -18.34 -0.21 -8.57
N HIS A 65 -18.37 0.27 -9.81
CA HIS A 65 -18.15 1.68 -10.16
C HIS A 65 -19.32 2.23 -10.99
N PRO A 66 -20.53 2.40 -10.39
CA PRO A 66 -21.74 2.78 -11.13
C PRO A 66 -21.67 4.18 -11.77
N HIS A 67 -20.76 5.03 -11.30
CA HIS A 67 -20.52 6.39 -11.81
C HIS A 67 -19.51 6.44 -12.97
N ILE A 68 -18.85 5.33 -13.29
CA ILE A 68 -17.83 5.25 -14.34
C ILE A 68 -18.41 4.51 -15.55
N GLN A 69 -18.12 5.01 -16.75
CA GLN A 69 -18.52 4.33 -17.97
C GLN A 69 -17.61 3.13 -18.23
N VAL A 70 -18.17 1.92 -18.23
CA VAL A 70 -17.45 0.69 -18.57
C VAL A 70 -17.89 0.21 -19.95
N ILE A 71 -16.93 0.01 -20.86
CA ILE A 71 -17.20 -0.42 -22.24
C ILE A 71 -16.41 -1.68 -22.58
N PRO A 72 -16.89 -2.50 -23.55
CA PRO A 72 -16.12 -3.64 -24.03
C PRO A 72 -14.86 -3.21 -24.76
N GLY A 73 -13.75 -3.91 -24.50
CA GLY A 73 -12.54 -3.84 -25.30
C GLY A 73 -12.66 -4.59 -26.64
N GLY A 74 -11.69 -4.33 -27.51
CA GLY A 74 -11.56 -5.02 -28.79
C GLY A 74 -10.71 -6.30 -28.71
N ALA A 75 -10.52 -6.95 -29.85
CA ALA A 75 -9.73 -8.19 -29.96
C ALA A 75 -8.26 -8.04 -29.54
N ASP A 76 -7.71 -6.82 -29.66
CA ASP A 76 -6.34 -6.50 -29.26
C ASP A 76 -6.26 -5.13 -28.56
N ARG A 77 -5.03 -4.71 -28.23
CA ARG A 77 -4.77 -3.43 -27.55
C ARG A 77 -5.18 -2.23 -28.43
N GLN A 78 -4.90 -2.29 -29.74
CA GLN A 78 -5.20 -1.20 -30.67
C GLN A 78 -6.72 -1.00 -30.80
N ALA A 79 -7.47 -2.08 -31.00
CA ALA A 79 -8.93 -2.06 -31.08
C ALA A 79 -9.57 -1.61 -29.76
N SER A 80 -9.01 -2.00 -28.61
CA SER A 80 -9.46 -1.53 -27.29
C SER A 80 -9.24 -0.02 -27.11
N SER A 81 -8.07 0.48 -27.54
CA SER A 81 -7.77 1.92 -27.54
C SER A 81 -8.75 2.70 -28.41
N LEU A 82 -9.00 2.24 -29.64
CA LEU A 82 -9.96 2.85 -30.56
C LEU A 82 -11.39 2.86 -30.00
N ALA A 83 -11.82 1.79 -29.34
CA ALA A 83 -13.13 1.75 -28.66
C ALA A 83 -13.26 2.85 -27.59
N GLY A 84 -12.22 3.02 -26.77
CA GLY A 84 -12.15 4.10 -25.78
C GLY A 84 -12.19 5.49 -26.41
N ILE A 85 -11.41 5.72 -27.48
CA ILE A 85 -11.34 7.01 -28.19
C ILE A 85 -12.70 7.36 -28.83
N ARG A 86 -13.39 6.37 -29.40
CA ARG A 86 -14.73 6.53 -29.96
C ARG A 86 -15.76 6.86 -28.88
N ALA A 87 -15.70 6.20 -27.72
CA ALA A 87 -16.58 6.48 -26.59
C ALA A 87 -16.31 7.88 -25.98
N ALA A 88 -15.07 8.36 -26.02
CA ALA A 88 -14.69 9.72 -25.63
C ALA A 88 -15.01 10.76 -26.73
N ALA A 89 -16.23 10.71 -27.32
CA ALA A 89 -16.57 11.43 -28.54
C ALA A 89 -16.41 12.96 -28.45
N ASP A 90 -16.67 13.53 -27.28
CA ASP A 90 -16.67 14.98 -27.01
C ASP A 90 -15.40 15.45 -26.28
N ALA A 91 -14.36 14.62 -26.21
CA ALA A 91 -13.09 14.97 -25.60
C ALA A 91 -12.22 15.84 -26.54
N ASP A 92 -11.59 16.87 -25.98
CA ASP A 92 -10.53 17.61 -26.68
C ASP A 92 -9.18 16.87 -26.54
N ILE A 93 -8.91 16.33 -25.34
CA ILE A 93 -7.76 15.47 -25.05
C ILE A 93 -8.22 14.14 -24.48
N VAL A 94 -7.58 13.07 -24.95
CA VAL A 94 -7.67 11.74 -24.36
C VAL A 94 -6.34 11.36 -23.71
N VAL A 95 -6.42 10.77 -22.51
CA VAL A 95 -5.28 10.23 -21.78
C VAL A 95 -5.46 8.72 -21.66
N ILE A 96 -4.68 7.97 -22.43
CA ILE A 96 -4.79 6.52 -22.55
C ILE A 96 -3.77 5.87 -21.62
N HIS A 97 -4.22 4.97 -20.74
CA HIS A 97 -3.38 4.37 -19.72
C HIS A 97 -3.65 2.87 -19.53
N ASP A 98 -2.63 2.12 -19.16
CA ASP A 98 -2.79 0.70 -18.85
C ASP A 98 -3.36 0.56 -17.42
N GLY A 99 -4.47 -0.15 -17.25
CA GLY A 99 -5.03 -0.47 -15.92
C GLY A 99 -4.11 -1.35 -15.06
N ALA A 100 -3.04 -1.91 -15.64
CA ALA A 100 -2.02 -2.67 -14.92
C ALA A 100 -0.81 -1.83 -14.48
N ARG A 101 -0.91 -0.50 -14.46
CA ARG A 101 0.12 0.44 -13.98
C ARG A 101 -0.41 1.25 -12.79
N PRO A 102 -0.40 0.69 -11.57
CA PRO A 102 -1.02 1.33 -10.41
C PRO A 102 -0.23 2.50 -9.83
N PHE A 103 1.01 2.72 -10.27
CA PHE A 103 1.95 3.71 -9.69
C PHE A 103 2.13 4.97 -10.53
N VAL A 104 1.24 5.23 -11.49
CA VAL A 104 1.20 6.54 -12.15
C VAL A 104 1.00 7.62 -11.10
N THR A 105 1.63 8.79 -11.28
CA THR A 105 1.52 9.90 -10.33
C THR A 105 0.72 11.05 -10.93
N LYS A 106 0.12 11.88 -10.06
CA LYS A 106 -0.56 13.10 -10.50
C LYS A 106 0.35 13.99 -11.36
N ARG A 107 1.63 14.12 -10.98
CA ARG A 107 2.65 14.83 -11.76
C ARG A 107 2.67 14.36 -13.22
N ILE A 108 2.83 13.05 -13.43
CA ILE A 108 2.89 12.46 -14.78
C ILE A 108 1.61 12.77 -15.56
N LEU A 109 0.43 12.66 -14.91
CA LEU A 109 -0.86 12.98 -15.54
C LEU A 109 -0.96 14.45 -15.96
N TYR A 110 -0.63 15.39 -15.07
CA TYR A 110 -0.67 16.83 -15.35
C TYR A 110 0.29 17.21 -16.47
N GLU A 111 1.55 16.78 -16.40
CA GLU A 111 2.57 17.08 -17.41
C GLU A 111 2.16 16.54 -18.79
N ASN A 112 1.60 15.32 -18.83
CA ASN A 112 1.08 14.73 -20.05
C ASN A 112 -0.03 15.57 -20.69
N ILE A 113 -0.99 16.02 -19.89
CA ILE A 113 -2.13 16.82 -20.36
C ILE A 113 -1.63 18.17 -20.89
N GLU A 114 -0.77 18.87 -20.16
CA GLU A 114 -0.23 20.16 -20.60
C GLU A 114 0.60 20.03 -21.87
N ALA A 115 1.46 19.00 -21.95
CA ALA A 115 2.23 18.73 -23.15
C ALA A 115 1.33 18.37 -24.35
N ALA A 116 0.21 17.65 -24.15
CA ALA A 116 -0.70 17.29 -25.22
C ALA A 116 -1.48 18.50 -25.77
N LYS A 117 -1.76 19.52 -24.94
CA LYS A 117 -2.34 20.79 -25.41
C LYS A 117 -1.43 21.48 -26.43
N ILE A 118 -0.13 21.50 -26.14
CA ILE A 118 0.89 22.18 -26.94
C ILE A 118 1.29 21.34 -28.16
N HIS A 119 1.66 20.08 -27.94
CA HIS A 119 2.30 19.22 -28.94
C HIS A 119 1.34 18.27 -29.64
N GLY A 120 0.10 18.11 -29.19
CA GLY A 120 -0.89 17.23 -29.81
C GLY A 120 -0.72 15.74 -29.53
N ALA A 121 0.50 15.24 -29.36
CA ALA A 121 0.78 13.83 -29.04
C ALA A 121 1.96 13.69 -28.08
N VAL A 122 1.78 12.89 -27.03
CA VAL A 122 2.73 12.75 -25.92
C VAL A 122 2.86 11.29 -25.49
N ASN A 123 4.11 10.85 -25.32
CA ASN A 123 4.44 9.58 -24.68
C ASN A 123 5.13 9.82 -23.34
N THR A 124 4.82 9.00 -22.33
CA THR A 124 5.59 8.99 -21.08
C THR A 124 6.77 8.04 -21.26
N CYS A 125 8.00 8.51 -21.06
CA CYS A 125 9.20 7.68 -21.22
C CYS A 125 10.18 7.85 -20.06
N ILE A 126 11.01 6.82 -19.85
CA ILE A 126 12.18 6.85 -18.94
C ILE A 126 13.43 6.36 -19.68
N PRO A 127 14.64 6.81 -19.32
CA PRO A 127 15.87 6.30 -19.94
C PRO A 127 16.02 4.78 -19.69
N SER A 128 16.61 4.06 -20.63
CA SER A 128 16.90 2.63 -20.42
C SER A 128 18.09 2.44 -19.49
N SER A 129 17.91 1.70 -18.39
CA SER A 129 18.99 1.21 -17.53
C SER A 129 19.81 0.11 -18.21
N ASP A 130 19.12 -0.72 -18.99
CA ASP A 130 19.65 -1.95 -19.52
C ASP A 130 20.26 -1.72 -20.90
N THR A 131 21.29 -2.51 -21.22
CA THR A 131 21.83 -2.60 -22.58
C THR A 131 20.80 -3.30 -23.46
N ILE A 132 20.26 -2.58 -24.43
CA ILE A 132 19.35 -3.15 -25.43
C ILE A 132 20.19 -3.79 -26.53
N VAL A 133 19.79 -4.98 -26.99
CA VAL A 133 20.41 -5.68 -28.10
C VAL A 133 19.36 -5.98 -29.17
N GLN A 134 19.75 -5.89 -30.43
CA GLN A 134 18.96 -6.41 -31.54
C GLN A 134 19.45 -7.84 -31.83
N SER A 135 18.53 -8.81 -31.80
CA SER A 135 18.76 -10.18 -32.22
C SER A 135 17.58 -10.64 -33.07
N LYS A 136 17.85 -11.12 -34.29
CA LYS A 136 16.82 -11.61 -35.22
C LYS A 136 16.45 -13.07 -34.96
N ASP A 137 17.36 -13.85 -34.37
CA ASP A 137 17.20 -15.29 -34.10
C ASP A 137 17.00 -15.61 -32.60
N GLY A 138 17.22 -14.63 -31.71
CA GLY A 138 17.20 -14.83 -30.26
C GLY A 138 18.42 -15.58 -29.71
N LEU A 139 19.41 -15.89 -30.55
CA LEU A 139 20.60 -16.67 -30.22
C LEU A 139 21.88 -15.85 -30.33
N SER A 140 21.96 -14.96 -31.33
CA SER A 140 23.13 -14.13 -31.62
C SER A 140 22.77 -12.65 -31.62
N ILE A 141 23.66 -11.81 -31.11
CA ILE A 141 23.50 -10.35 -31.14
C ILE A 141 23.88 -9.84 -32.53
N ASN A 142 22.95 -9.16 -33.21
CA ASN A 142 23.21 -8.49 -34.48
C ASN A 142 23.78 -7.08 -34.27
N THR A 143 23.26 -6.34 -33.30
CA THR A 143 23.69 -4.95 -33.03
C THR A 143 23.42 -4.58 -31.57
N ILE A 144 24.32 -3.80 -30.98
CA ILE A 144 24.15 -3.18 -29.65
C ILE A 144 24.05 -1.67 -29.86
N PRO A 145 22.85 -1.09 -29.86
CA PRO A 145 22.70 0.36 -29.99
C PRO A 145 23.29 1.15 -28.80
N LYS A 146 23.54 2.45 -29.02
CA LYS A 146 24.01 3.36 -27.98
C LYS A 146 22.93 3.60 -26.93
N ARG A 147 23.09 2.98 -25.75
CA ARG A 147 22.09 2.96 -24.66
C ARG A 147 21.50 4.33 -24.31
N SER A 148 22.31 5.39 -24.32
CA SER A 148 21.87 6.76 -23.96
C SER A 148 20.80 7.34 -24.89
N GLU A 149 20.61 6.77 -26.08
CA GLU A 149 19.62 7.21 -27.07
C GLU A 149 18.30 6.42 -26.95
N TYR A 150 18.25 5.40 -26.08
CA TYR A 150 17.12 4.48 -25.98
C TYR A 150 16.33 4.71 -24.69
N TRP A 151 15.02 4.81 -24.86
CA TRP A 151 14.05 5.10 -23.82
C TRP A 151 12.99 4.00 -23.78
N ARG A 152 12.47 3.75 -22.58
CA ARG A 152 11.40 2.78 -22.34
C ARG A 152 10.08 3.53 -22.27
N GLY A 153 9.17 3.22 -23.20
CA GLY A 153 7.81 3.75 -23.21
C GLY A 153 6.99 3.24 -22.03
N GLN A 154 6.28 4.16 -21.40
CA GLN A 154 5.28 3.91 -20.37
C GLN A 154 3.93 4.47 -20.82
N THR A 155 2.88 4.19 -20.06
CA THR A 155 1.65 4.99 -20.14
C THR A 155 1.53 5.80 -18.84
N PRO A 156 0.83 6.95 -18.83
CA PRO A 156 -0.13 7.43 -19.81
C PRO A 156 0.49 7.90 -21.12
N GLN A 157 -0.33 7.90 -22.17
CA GLN A 157 -0.08 8.54 -23.45
C GLN A 157 -1.23 9.49 -23.72
N SER A 158 -0.92 10.70 -24.17
CA SER A 158 -1.91 11.77 -24.22
C SER A 158 -1.94 12.42 -25.59
N PHE A 159 -3.16 12.62 -26.09
CA PHE A 159 -3.36 13.07 -27.47
C PHE A 159 -4.50 14.07 -27.55
N LYS A 160 -4.39 15.02 -28.49
CA LYS A 160 -5.58 15.65 -29.07
C LYS A 160 -6.42 14.55 -29.70
N ARG A 161 -7.70 14.47 -29.31
CA ARG A 161 -8.58 13.34 -29.68
C ARG A 161 -8.63 13.12 -31.20
N ASP A 162 -8.83 14.18 -31.97
CA ASP A 162 -8.97 14.09 -33.42
C ASP A 162 -7.70 13.57 -34.10
N LEU A 163 -6.53 13.92 -33.57
CA LEU A 163 -5.24 13.46 -34.09
C LEU A 163 -5.10 11.94 -33.91
N ILE A 164 -5.35 11.43 -32.71
CA ILE A 164 -5.20 10.00 -32.44
C ILE A 164 -6.30 9.17 -33.10
N LEU A 165 -7.53 9.70 -33.19
CA LEU A 165 -8.61 9.04 -33.92
C LEU A 165 -8.25 8.87 -35.40
N LYS A 166 -7.77 9.93 -36.06
CA LYS A 166 -7.29 9.87 -37.44
C LYS A 166 -6.13 8.87 -37.60
N ALA A 167 -5.24 8.78 -36.62
CA ALA A 167 -4.14 7.82 -36.65
C ALA A 167 -4.61 6.37 -36.61
N HIS A 168 -5.63 6.08 -35.80
CA HIS A 168 -6.26 4.76 -35.79
C HIS A 168 -7.02 4.45 -37.08
N GLU A 169 -7.72 5.42 -37.67
CA GLU A 169 -8.47 5.24 -38.92
C GLU A 169 -7.57 4.97 -40.12
N LEU A 170 -6.38 5.58 -40.16
CA LEU A 170 -5.39 5.37 -41.21
C LEU A 170 -4.57 4.09 -41.03
N ALA A 171 -4.55 3.54 -39.81
CA ALA A 171 -3.79 2.33 -39.53
C ALA A 171 -4.59 1.08 -39.87
N SER A 172 -4.09 0.28 -40.82
CA SER A 172 -4.56 -1.10 -40.99
C SER A 172 -4.46 -1.83 -39.63
N LEU A 173 -5.56 -2.43 -39.18
CA LEU A 173 -5.87 -2.87 -37.82
C LEU A 173 -4.95 -3.93 -37.16
N SER A 174 -3.71 -4.13 -37.60
CA SER A 174 -2.95 -5.30 -37.16
C SER A 174 -1.47 -5.04 -37.11
N ASN A 175 -0.95 -4.24 -36.14
CA ASN A 175 0.41 -4.43 -35.56
C ASN A 175 0.92 -3.33 -34.59
N ALA A 176 0.13 -2.32 -34.21
CA ALA A 176 0.65 -1.31 -33.27
C ALA A 176 0.56 -1.77 -31.81
N THR A 177 1.72 -1.86 -31.15
CA THR A 177 1.80 -2.18 -29.71
C THR A 177 1.65 -0.94 -28.83
N ASP A 178 1.66 0.25 -29.43
CA ASP A 178 1.70 1.57 -28.79
C ASP A 178 0.92 2.59 -29.67
N ASP A 179 0.08 3.45 -29.07
CA ASP A 179 -0.71 4.46 -29.78
C ASP A 179 0.17 5.57 -30.38
N CYS A 180 1.29 5.89 -29.74
CA CYS A 180 2.27 6.85 -30.25
C CYS A 180 2.91 6.37 -31.56
N GLN A 181 3.01 5.05 -31.77
CA GLN A 181 3.52 4.49 -33.01
C GLN A 181 2.63 4.86 -34.21
N LEU A 182 1.31 4.89 -34.00
CA LEU A 182 0.35 5.25 -35.04
C LEU A 182 0.51 6.72 -35.44
N VAL A 183 0.58 7.61 -34.45
CA VAL A 183 0.77 9.05 -34.67
C VAL A 183 2.13 9.34 -35.32
N HIS A 184 3.19 8.66 -34.88
CA HIS A 184 4.51 8.81 -35.47
C HIS A 184 4.56 8.35 -36.93
N LYS A 185 3.88 7.24 -37.28
CA LYS A 185 3.78 6.76 -38.67
C LYS A 185 3.07 7.75 -39.61
N MET A 186 2.20 8.61 -39.08
CA MET A 186 1.60 9.71 -39.86
C MET A 186 2.56 10.89 -40.10
N GLY A 187 3.79 10.84 -39.59
CA GLY A 187 4.76 11.93 -39.65
C GLY A 187 4.55 13.02 -38.60
N HIS A 188 3.65 12.82 -37.63
CA HIS A 188 3.45 13.78 -36.56
C HIS A 188 4.47 13.54 -35.42
N PRO A 189 5.15 14.58 -34.91
CA PRO A 189 6.09 14.41 -33.79
C PRO A 189 5.35 13.98 -32.52
N VAL A 190 6.00 13.13 -31.72
CA VAL A 190 5.50 12.70 -30.40
C VAL A 190 6.44 13.25 -29.33
N HIS A 191 5.91 14.10 -28.46
CA HIS A 191 6.66 14.70 -27.37
C HIS A 191 6.88 13.69 -26.23
N ILE A 192 8.01 13.79 -25.52
CA ILE A 192 8.32 12.91 -24.39
C ILE A 192 8.10 13.66 -23.08
N VAL A 193 7.29 13.08 -22.19
CA VAL A 193 7.20 13.47 -20.78
C VAL A 193 7.97 12.46 -19.91
N MET A 194 8.69 12.95 -18.91
CA MET A 194 9.49 12.10 -18.04
C MET A 194 8.61 11.27 -17.09
N GLY A 195 8.71 9.95 -17.20
CA GLY A 195 8.02 8.98 -16.35
C GLY A 195 8.65 8.79 -14.97
N ASP A 196 8.42 7.63 -14.38
CA ASP A 196 9.00 7.21 -13.08
C ASP A 196 9.33 5.71 -13.15
N GLU A 197 10.48 5.30 -12.62
CA GLU A 197 10.87 3.88 -12.53
C GLU A 197 9.83 3.04 -11.79
N ARG A 198 9.11 3.63 -10.83
CA ARG A 198 8.06 2.95 -10.06
C ARG A 198 6.79 2.72 -10.88
N ASN A 199 6.58 3.44 -11.98
CA ASN A 199 5.42 3.30 -12.87
C ASN A 199 5.51 2.02 -13.75
N ILE A 200 5.85 0.90 -13.10
CA ILE A 200 5.98 -0.41 -13.72
C ILE A 200 4.63 -0.90 -14.24
N LYS A 201 4.67 -1.66 -15.33
CA LYS A 201 3.51 -2.41 -15.80
C LYS A 201 3.54 -3.78 -15.16
N ILE A 202 2.47 -4.13 -14.45
CA ILE A 202 2.33 -5.48 -13.90
C ILE A 202 2.02 -6.43 -15.07
N THR A 203 2.97 -7.31 -15.38
CA THR A 203 2.88 -8.28 -16.48
C THR A 203 3.13 -9.73 -16.07
N SER A 204 3.76 -9.93 -14.91
CA SER A 204 4.13 -11.22 -14.33
C SER A 204 3.92 -11.23 -12.81
N GLU A 205 4.00 -12.42 -12.19
CA GLU A 205 3.98 -12.56 -10.73
C GLU A 205 5.16 -11.83 -10.07
N LEU A 206 6.33 -11.80 -10.72
CA LEU A 206 7.47 -11.03 -10.24
C LEU A 206 7.14 -9.53 -10.18
N ASP A 207 6.45 -9.00 -11.20
CA ASP A 207 6.03 -7.59 -11.19
C ASP A 207 5.02 -7.31 -10.09
N LEU A 208 4.11 -8.26 -9.80
CA LEU A 208 3.14 -8.13 -8.71
C LEU A 208 3.86 -8.12 -7.35
N PHE A 209 4.82 -9.02 -7.15
CA PHE A 209 5.68 -9.02 -5.96
C PHE A 209 6.43 -7.68 -5.81
N LEU A 210 7.03 -7.18 -6.88
CA LEU A 210 7.71 -5.89 -6.88
C LEU A 210 6.74 -4.74 -6.58
N ALA A 211 5.53 -4.76 -7.15
CA ALA A 211 4.48 -3.79 -6.88
C ALA A 211 4.09 -3.78 -5.39
N GLU A 212 3.95 -4.93 -4.75
CA GLU A 212 3.68 -5.00 -3.31
C GLU A 212 4.79 -4.33 -2.49
N GLN A 213 6.05 -4.54 -2.87
CA GLN A 213 7.18 -3.89 -2.19
C GLN A 213 7.21 -2.38 -2.44
N LEU A 214 6.86 -1.93 -3.65
CA LEU A 214 6.76 -0.51 -4.00
C LEU A 214 5.63 0.19 -3.23
N MET A 215 4.48 -0.47 -3.05
CA MET A 215 3.38 0.04 -2.22
C MET A 215 3.79 0.19 -0.76
N ARG A 216 4.44 -0.83 -0.18
CA ARG A 216 4.93 -0.77 1.22
C ARG A 216 5.94 0.36 1.44
N LYS A 217 6.84 0.58 0.48
CA LYS A 217 7.78 1.71 0.54
C LYS A 217 7.09 3.08 0.42
N SER A 218 6.01 3.16 -0.35
CA SER A 218 5.25 4.40 -0.60
C SER A 218 4.19 4.70 0.47
N GLN A 219 3.85 3.71 1.31
CA GLN A 219 3.08 3.90 2.54
C GLN A 219 3.95 4.54 3.64
N ASP A 220 4.50 5.72 3.37
CA ASP A 220 4.51 6.73 4.43
C ASP A 220 3.04 7.14 4.60
N VAL A 221 2.28 6.32 5.34
CA VAL A 221 0.89 6.64 5.69
C VAL A 221 0.95 8.00 6.38
N THR A 222 0.52 9.04 5.67
CA THR A 222 0.38 10.37 6.26
C THR A 222 -0.85 10.29 7.15
N LEU A 223 -0.62 9.85 8.39
CA LEU A 223 -1.67 9.78 9.41
C LEU A 223 -2.29 11.17 9.51
N GLN A 224 -3.60 11.28 9.29
CA GLN A 224 -4.25 12.57 9.40
C GLN A 224 -4.31 12.98 10.87
N THR A 225 -4.25 14.29 11.11
CA THR A 225 -4.41 14.86 12.45
C THR A 225 -5.86 15.23 12.75
N LYS A 226 -6.77 15.04 11.78
CA LYS A 226 -8.20 15.32 11.91
C LYS A 226 -8.88 14.23 12.72
N GLY A 227 -9.78 14.63 13.62
CA GLY A 227 -10.49 13.72 14.52
C GLY A 227 -10.17 14.02 15.99
N SER A 228 -11.06 13.56 16.88
CA SER A 228 -10.91 13.75 18.32
C SER A 228 -11.01 12.42 19.05
N ILE A 229 -10.14 12.26 20.04
CA ILE A 229 -10.15 11.17 21.02
C ILE A 229 -10.55 11.68 22.41
N PHE A 230 -10.95 12.94 22.52
CA PHE A 230 -11.38 13.52 23.80
C PHE A 230 -12.54 12.71 24.40
N GLY A 231 -12.43 12.37 25.68
CA GLY A 231 -13.41 11.56 26.41
C GLY A 231 -13.43 10.07 26.05
N LYS A 232 -12.65 9.61 25.05
CA LYS A 232 -12.52 8.18 24.72
C LYS A 232 -11.61 7.46 25.72
N GLN A 233 -11.81 6.16 25.88
CA GLN A 233 -11.09 5.32 26.83
C GLN A 233 -10.29 4.24 26.10
N PHE A 234 -8.99 4.15 26.35
CA PHE A 234 -8.11 3.18 25.70
C PHE A 234 -7.33 2.35 26.72
N ALA A 235 -7.23 1.04 26.49
CA ALA A 235 -6.37 0.17 27.27
C ALA A 235 -4.99 0.01 26.63
N ILE A 236 -3.92 0.11 27.41
CA ILE A 236 -2.53 -0.01 26.94
C ILE A 236 -1.87 -1.18 27.65
N VAL A 237 -1.71 -2.30 26.94
CA VAL A 237 -0.98 -3.48 27.44
C VAL A 237 0.52 -3.21 27.29
N GLY A 238 1.26 -3.22 28.41
CA GLY A 238 2.64 -2.74 28.48
C GLY A 238 2.75 -1.24 28.70
N GLY A 239 1.74 -0.60 29.30
CA GLY A 239 1.65 0.86 29.49
C GLY A 239 2.64 1.49 30.49
N ASN A 240 3.44 0.69 31.19
CA ASN A 240 4.35 1.16 32.25
C ASN A 240 5.78 1.47 31.76
N SER A 241 6.12 1.21 30.49
CA SER A 241 7.49 1.33 29.98
C SER A 241 7.57 2.08 28.64
N ASP A 242 8.66 2.84 28.46
CA ASP A 242 9.07 3.55 27.24
C ASP A 242 7.91 3.98 26.31
N ILE A 243 7.64 3.22 25.25
CA ILE A 243 6.60 3.49 24.25
C ILE A 243 5.21 3.52 24.89
N GLY A 244 4.85 2.50 25.68
CA GLY A 244 3.54 2.41 26.34
C GLY A 244 3.31 3.54 27.33
N LYS A 245 4.35 3.94 28.08
CA LYS A 245 4.27 5.07 29.03
C LYS A 245 4.04 6.40 28.31
N GLU A 246 4.72 6.61 27.19
CA GLU A 246 4.56 7.82 26.38
C GLU A 246 3.19 7.87 25.67
N ILE A 247 2.66 6.74 25.22
CA ILE A 247 1.28 6.63 24.72
C ILE A 247 0.28 7.02 25.81
N CYS A 248 0.43 6.47 27.02
CA CYS A 248 -0.45 6.81 28.15
C CYS A 248 -0.41 8.31 28.47
N LYS A 249 0.77 8.93 28.41
CA LYS A 249 0.94 10.37 28.62
C LYS A 249 0.21 11.19 27.54
N GLN A 250 0.44 10.90 26.26
CA GLN A 250 -0.16 11.69 25.17
C GLN A 250 -1.67 11.49 25.06
N LEU A 251 -2.19 10.31 25.39
CA LEU A 251 -3.63 10.09 25.50
C LEU A 251 -4.26 11.03 26.55
N LYS A 252 -3.65 11.13 27.73
CA LYS A 252 -4.10 12.03 28.80
C LYS A 252 -4.02 13.50 28.38
N GLU A 253 -2.93 13.90 27.73
CA GLU A 253 -2.75 15.26 27.18
C GLU A 253 -3.80 15.60 26.11
N ALA A 254 -4.26 14.61 25.33
CA ALA A 254 -5.33 14.75 24.34
C ALA A 254 -6.76 14.69 24.95
N GLY A 255 -6.89 14.60 26.28
CA GLY A 255 -8.16 14.50 26.98
C GLY A 255 -8.85 13.14 26.86
N ALA A 256 -8.12 12.10 26.43
CA ALA A 256 -8.56 10.72 26.49
C ALA A 256 -8.18 10.09 27.83
N LYS A 257 -8.86 9.01 28.20
CA LYS A 257 -8.51 8.19 29.36
C LYS A 257 -7.61 7.03 28.94
N ALA A 258 -6.38 7.02 29.45
CA ALA A 258 -5.46 5.91 29.29
C ALA A 258 -5.56 4.96 30.49
N ILE A 259 -5.82 3.68 30.21
CA ILE A 259 -5.93 2.60 31.19
C ILE A 259 -4.74 1.65 30.97
N SER A 260 -3.74 1.75 31.83
CA SER A 260 -2.50 0.97 31.72
C SER A 260 -2.63 -0.43 32.34
N ILE A 261 -2.14 -1.44 31.62
CA ILE A 261 -2.06 -2.83 32.08
C ILE A 261 -0.59 -3.28 32.05
N ALA A 262 -0.02 -3.65 33.19
CA ALA A 262 1.34 -4.18 33.29
C ALA A 262 1.56 -4.95 34.60
N ARG A 263 2.77 -5.51 34.79
CA ARG A 263 3.12 -6.24 36.02
C ARG A 263 3.35 -5.35 37.24
N SER A 264 3.67 -4.07 37.02
CA SER A 264 3.89 -3.06 38.05
C SER A 264 3.59 -1.67 37.48
N ASP A 265 3.38 -0.69 38.36
CA ASP A 265 3.23 0.73 38.02
C ASP A 265 2.15 0.97 36.94
N SER A 266 0.98 0.36 37.13
CA SER A 266 -0.14 0.39 36.19
C SER A 266 -1.48 0.44 36.89
N ASP A 267 -2.53 0.84 36.17
CA ASP A 267 -3.90 0.92 36.69
C ASP A 267 -4.46 -0.49 36.99
N PHE A 268 -4.12 -1.47 36.16
CA PHE A 268 -4.47 -2.88 36.37
C PHE A 268 -3.23 -3.76 36.28
N THR A 269 -3.04 -4.65 37.26
CA THR A 269 -1.90 -5.56 37.29
C THR A 269 -2.17 -6.84 36.50
N ALA A 270 -1.35 -7.12 35.49
CA ALA A 270 -1.33 -8.39 34.77
C ALA A 270 0.00 -8.64 34.05
N ASP A 271 0.43 -9.90 33.99
CA ASP A 271 1.44 -10.33 33.03
C ASP A 271 0.83 -10.47 31.62
N GLY A 272 1.41 -9.77 30.65
CA GLY A 272 0.99 -9.80 29.25
C GLY A 272 1.11 -11.18 28.61
N SER A 273 2.01 -12.05 29.11
CA SER A 273 2.14 -13.43 28.64
C SER A 273 1.12 -14.40 29.27
N SER A 274 0.29 -13.95 30.21
CA SER A 274 -0.67 -14.82 30.90
C SER A 274 -2.11 -14.48 30.51
N TYR A 275 -2.73 -15.34 29.69
CA TYR A 275 -4.13 -15.16 29.29
C TYR A 275 -5.09 -15.04 30.48
N ALA A 276 -4.89 -15.83 31.54
CA ALA A 276 -5.73 -15.79 32.74
C ALA A 276 -5.68 -14.42 33.42
N GLN A 277 -4.49 -13.82 33.54
CA GLN A 277 -4.32 -12.49 34.14
C GLN A 277 -4.87 -11.39 33.23
N ILE A 278 -4.60 -11.46 31.92
CA ILE A 278 -5.13 -10.50 30.94
C ILE A 278 -6.65 -10.53 30.91
N LYS A 279 -7.27 -11.72 30.89
CA LYS A 279 -8.73 -11.87 30.97
C LYS A 279 -9.29 -11.26 32.26
N LYS A 280 -8.65 -11.50 33.40
CA LYS A 280 -9.05 -10.92 34.69
C LYS A 280 -8.97 -9.39 34.67
N ALA A 281 -7.88 -8.83 34.11
CA ALA A 281 -7.69 -7.39 34.00
C ALA A 281 -8.77 -6.74 33.11
N PHE A 282 -9.03 -7.28 31.91
CA PHE A 282 -10.07 -6.74 31.03
C PHE A 282 -11.48 -6.89 31.61
N SER A 283 -11.77 -7.98 32.32
CA SER A 283 -13.04 -8.15 33.04
C SER A 283 -13.22 -7.09 34.14
N ALA A 284 -12.15 -6.70 34.82
CA ALA A 284 -12.19 -5.64 35.83
C ALA A 284 -12.34 -4.25 35.20
N ILE A 285 -11.66 -4.00 34.08
CA ILE A 285 -11.81 -2.78 33.27
C ILE A 285 -13.26 -2.61 32.82
N GLU A 286 -13.86 -3.66 32.25
CA GLU A 286 -15.26 -3.61 31.81
C GLU A 286 -16.21 -3.30 32.97
N LYS A 287 -16.03 -3.93 34.13
CA LYS A 287 -16.84 -3.65 35.32
C LYS A 287 -16.70 -2.21 35.82
N GLN A 288 -15.50 -1.63 35.76
CA GLN A 288 -15.23 -0.31 36.31
C GLN A 288 -15.49 0.84 35.31
N HIS A 289 -15.38 0.57 34.01
CA HIS A 289 -15.32 1.59 32.97
C HIS A 289 -16.27 1.35 31.80
N GLY A 290 -16.93 0.18 31.75
CA GLY A 290 -17.71 -0.27 30.62
C GLY A 290 -16.85 -0.64 29.41
N PRO A 291 -17.46 -0.81 28.23
CA PRO A 291 -16.74 -1.03 26.98
C PRO A 291 -15.77 0.12 26.66
N ILE A 292 -14.58 -0.21 26.20
CA ILE A 292 -13.52 0.74 25.84
C ILE A 292 -13.55 1.08 24.35
N ASP A 293 -12.95 2.21 23.97
CA ASP A 293 -12.88 2.68 22.57
C ASP A 293 -11.73 2.04 21.78
N GLY A 294 -10.75 1.43 22.47
CA GLY A 294 -9.71 0.67 21.80
C GLY A 294 -8.63 0.11 22.72
N VAL A 295 -7.75 -0.71 22.13
CA VAL A 295 -6.59 -1.32 22.78
C VAL A 295 -5.33 -1.03 22.00
N VAL A 296 -4.25 -0.71 22.71
CA VAL A 296 -2.90 -0.63 22.14
C VAL A 296 -2.00 -1.65 22.81
N ASN A 297 -1.50 -2.60 22.02
CA ASN A 297 -0.63 -3.68 22.47
C ASN A 297 0.84 -3.30 22.29
N CYS A 298 1.47 -2.83 23.37
CA CYS A 298 2.87 -2.38 23.39
C CYS A 298 3.83 -3.37 24.06
N PHE A 299 3.31 -4.38 24.77
CA PHE A 299 4.14 -5.36 25.45
C PHE A 299 4.97 -6.18 24.44
N GLY A 300 6.23 -6.42 24.78
CA GLY A 300 7.15 -7.19 23.96
C GLY A 300 8.53 -7.26 24.59
N LYS A 301 9.28 -8.30 24.23
CA LYS A 301 10.65 -8.53 24.68
C LYS A 301 11.57 -8.69 23.47
N LEU A 302 12.74 -8.08 23.54
CA LEU A 302 13.82 -8.27 22.58
C LEU A 302 14.93 -9.05 23.27
N LEU A 303 15.35 -10.14 22.65
CA LEU A 303 16.52 -10.93 23.04
C LEU A 303 17.35 -11.18 21.78
N ILE A 304 18.63 -10.82 21.82
CA ILE A 304 19.58 -11.10 20.73
C ILE A 304 20.32 -12.37 21.08
N LYS A 305 19.94 -13.47 20.45
CA LYS A 305 20.53 -14.78 20.71
C LYS A 305 20.36 -15.71 19.52
N GLY A 306 21.39 -16.49 19.20
CA GLY A 306 21.32 -17.49 18.14
C GLY A 306 20.30 -18.57 18.48
N VAL A 307 19.65 -19.18 17.46
CA VAL A 307 18.64 -20.22 17.71
C VAL A 307 19.18 -21.43 18.48
N ARG A 308 20.48 -21.75 18.30
CA ARG A 308 21.16 -22.84 19.02
C ARG A 308 21.44 -22.53 20.49
N GLU A 309 21.37 -21.28 20.88
CA GLU A 309 21.71 -20.80 22.22
C GLU A 309 20.45 -20.46 23.04
N LEU A 310 19.28 -20.34 22.40
CA LEU A 310 18.02 -20.10 23.09
C LEU A 310 17.65 -21.30 23.96
N SER A 311 17.29 -21.05 25.22
CA SER A 311 16.61 -22.04 26.06
C SER A 311 15.14 -22.15 25.67
N GLU A 312 14.50 -23.26 26.04
CA GLU A 312 13.06 -23.47 25.83
C GLU A 312 12.22 -22.34 26.47
N ASP A 313 12.54 -21.96 27.72
CA ASP A 313 11.88 -20.84 28.41
C ASP A 313 12.03 -19.51 27.66
N GLU A 314 13.22 -19.21 27.14
CA GLU A 314 13.46 -18.01 26.32
C GLU A 314 12.66 -18.05 25.01
N MET A 315 12.49 -19.25 24.41
CA MET A 315 11.67 -19.41 23.21
C MET A 315 10.20 -19.11 23.49
N HIS A 316 9.64 -19.69 24.55
CA HIS A 316 8.26 -19.43 24.98
C HIS A 316 8.06 -17.97 25.33
N GLU A 317 8.94 -17.38 26.13
CA GLU A 317 8.83 -15.98 26.54
C GLU A 317 8.87 -15.02 25.33
N LEU A 318 9.68 -15.31 24.31
CA LEU A 318 9.73 -14.51 23.08
C LEU A 318 8.44 -14.58 22.28
N ILE A 319 7.85 -15.77 22.11
CA ILE A 319 6.56 -15.93 21.42
C ILE A 319 5.44 -15.30 22.24
N ASP A 320 5.41 -15.56 23.55
CA ASP A 320 4.31 -15.10 24.41
C ASP A 320 4.30 -13.59 24.54
N SER A 321 5.47 -12.97 24.73
CA SER A 321 5.55 -11.52 24.86
C SER A 321 5.29 -10.78 23.56
N ASN A 322 5.73 -11.30 22.40
CA ASN A 322 5.68 -10.57 21.13
C ASN A 322 4.50 -10.92 20.22
N LEU A 323 3.82 -12.05 20.45
CA LEU A 323 2.66 -12.49 19.67
C LEU A 323 1.46 -12.75 20.60
N MET A 324 1.58 -13.71 21.51
CA MET A 324 0.41 -14.20 22.24
C MET A 324 -0.20 -13.14 23.16
N SER A 325 0.60 -12.22 23.69
CA SER A 325 0.10 -11.09 24.50
C SER A 325 -0.94 -10.24 23.77
N ALA A 326 -0.75 -10.00 22.47
CA ALA A 326 -1.71 -9.29 21.62
C ALA A 326 -2.92 -10.17 21.30
N VAL A 327 -2.72 -11.47 21.06
CA VAL A 327 -3.83 -12.43 20.87
C VAL A 327 -4.72 -12.47 22.11
N TYR A 328 -4.13 -12.53 23.30
CA TYR A 328 -4.82 -12.57 24.58
C TYR A 328 -5.61 -11.30 24.84
N SER A 329 -5.05 -10.13 24.55
CA SER A 329 -5.75 -8.86 24.74
C SER A 329 -6.88 -8.69 23.74
N CYS A 330 -6.67 -8.98 22.45
CA CYS A 330 -7.72 -8.92 21.43
C CYS A 330 -8.88 -9.88 21.77
N LYS A 331 -8.57 -11.07 22.29
CA LYS A 331 -9.58 -12.04 22.70
C LYS A 331 -10.35 -11.63 23.97
N ALA A 332 -9.70 -10.93 24.90
CA ALA A 332 -10.26 -10.62 26.22
C ALA A 332 -10.94 -9.25 26.31
N ALA A 333 -10.57 -8.29 25.45
CA ALA A 333 -11.03 -6.92 25.56
C ALA A 333 -12.48 -6.75 25.06
N CYS A 334 -13.31 -6.07 25.86
CA CYS A 334 -14.63 -5.61 25.44
C CYS A 334 -14.50 -4.22 24.78
N VAL A 335 -14.34 -4.20 23.46
CA VAL A 335 -14.19 -2.96 22.68
C VAL A 335 -15.50 -2.60 21.99
N LYS A 336 -15.86 -1.32 21.99
CA LYS A 336 -17.04 -0.81 21.28
C LYS A 336 -16.96 -1.10 19.78
N LYS A 337 -18.12 -1.28 19.14
CA LYS A 337 -18.23 -1.34 17.68
C LYS A 337 -17.62 -0.08 17.04
N GLY A 338 -16.78 -0.25 16.03
CA GLY A 338 -16.02 0.84 15.42
C GLY A 338 -14.80 1.29 16.23
N GLY A 339 -14.45 0.58 17.31
CA GLY A 339 -13.26 0.85 18.10
C GLY A 339 -11.97 0.36 17.42
N SER A 340 -10.84 0.69 18.04
CA SER A 340 -9.52 0.49 17.43
C SER A 340 -8.67 -0.54 18.18
N LEU A 341 -7.97 -1.40 17.44
CA LEU A 341 -6.94 -2.30 17.96
C LEU A 341 -5.62 -2.00 17.25
N ILE A 342 -4.60 -1.60 18.01
CA ILE A 342 -3.28 -1.27 17.47
C ILE A 342 -2.24 -2.22 18.05
N ASN A 343 -1.59 -2.99 17.19
CA ASN A 343 -0.52 -3.91 17.57
C ASN A 343 0.85 -3.29 17.25
N ILE A 344 1.68 -3.05 18.29
CA ILE A 344 3.04 -2.55 18.09
C ILE A 344 3.96 -3.71 17.68
N ALA A 345 4.24 -3.77 16.38
CA ALA A 345 5.13 -4.75 15.78
C ALA A 345 6.58 -4.23 15.76
N SER A 346 7.34 -4.53 14.70
CA SER A 346 8.75 -4.12 14.56
C SER A 346 9.18 -4.22 13.12
N SER A 347 10.05 -3.31 12.65
CA SER A 347 10.66 -3.39 11.31
C SER A 347 11.39 -4.71 10.99
N SER A 348 11.63 -5.58 11.98
CA SER A 348 12.14 -6.93 11.75
C SER A 348 11.11 -7.92 11.19
N TYR A 349 9.82 -7.55 11.14
CA TYR A 349 8.74 -8.41 10.63
C TYR A 349 8.96 -8.84 9.16
N PHE A 350 9.56 -7.95 8.37
CA PHE A 350 9.69 -8.15 6.93
C PHE A 350 10.89 -9.02 6.54
N ARG A 351 11.99 -8.90 7.29
CA ARG A 351 13.23 -9.62 7.02
C ARG A 351 13.88 -10.06 8.32
N GLY A 352 14.03 -11.37 8.45
CA GLY A 352 14.78 -11.99 9.56
C GLY A 352 16.23 -11.50 9.62
N ARG A 353 16.76 -11.37 10.83
CA ARG A 353 18.14 -10.96 11.11
C ARG A 353 18.83 -12.06 11.91
N ALA A 354 20.12 -12.27 11.67
CA ALA A 354 20.93 -13.21 12.44
C ALA A 354 20.86 -12.86 13.94
N ASN A 355 20.61 -13.86 14.79
CA ASN A 355 20.37 -13.74 16.23
C ASN A 355 19.02 -13.11 16.65
N TYR A 356 18.09 -12.92 15.71
CA TYR A 356 16.71 -12.43 15.96
C TYR A 356 15.67 -13.38 15.37
N ALA A 357 16.03 -14.62 15.03
CA ALA A 357 15.19 -15.49 14.23
C ALA A 357 13.77 -15.59 14.82
N LEU A 358 13.67 -15.98 16.10
CA LEU A 358 12.38 -16.14 16.76
C LEU A 358 11.65 -14.82 17.00
N TYR A 359 12.35 -13.77 17.41
CA TYR A 359 11.77 -12.43 17.57
C TYR A 359 11.20 -11.89 16.25
N SER A 360 11.94 -12.04 15.15
CA SER A 360 11.51 -11.59 13.82
C SER A 360 10.30 -12.39 13.35
N SER A 361 10.31 -13.71 13.56
CA SER A 361 9.17 -14.59 13.28
C SER A 361 7.93 -14.19 14.09
N ALA A 362 8.06 -13.91 15.38
CA ALA A 362 6.94 -13.48 16.22
C ALA A 362 6.36 -12.14 15.75
N LYS A 363 7.21 -11.19 15.34
CA LYS A 363 6.76 -9.89 14.82
C LYS A 363 6.15 -10.00 13.42
N ALA A 364 6.63 -10.91 12.57
CA ALA A 364 5.98 -11.25 11.31
C ALA A 364 4.60 -11.88 11.54
N ALA A 365 4.51 -12.82 12.46
CA ALA A 365 3.25 -13.44 12.86
C ALA A 365 2.26 -12.41 13.43
N LEU A 366 2.71 -11.45 14.24
CA LEU A 366 1.86 -10.39 14.78
C LEU A 366 1.27 -9.50 13.67
N VAL A 367 2.07 -9.16 12.65
CA VAL A 367 1.57 -8.39 11.50
C VAL A 367 0.53 -9.20 10.74
N ASN A 368 0.82 -10.47 10.41
CA ASN A 368 -0.12 -11.32 9.71
C ASN A 368 -1.42 -11.54 10.52
N PHE A 369 -1.30 -11.81 11.82
CA PHE A 369 -2.43 -11.90 12.76
C PHE A 369 -3.29 -10.64 12.74
N THR A 370 -2.67 -9.46 12.74
CA THR A 370 -3.40 -8.18 12.68
C THR A 370 -4.23 -8.07 11.40
N GLN A 371 -3.64 -8.44 10.26
CA GLN A 371 -4.33 -8.36 8.96
C GLN A 371 -5.48 -9.35 8.86
N ALA A 372 -5.26 -10.61 9.28
CA ALA A 372 -6.30 -11.62 9.35
C ALA A 372 -7.45 -11.18 10.27
N LEU A 373 -7.12 -10.66 11.46
CA LEU A 373 -8.12 -10.18 12.41
C LEU A 373 -8.94 -9.01 11.86
N ALA A 374 -8.35 -8.14 11.06
CA ALA A 374 -9.07 -7.05 10.38
C ALA A 374 -10.10 -7.56 9.36
N GLU A 375 -9.83 -8.70 8.70
CA GLU A 375 -10.78 -9.36 7.81
C GLU A 375 -11.87 -10.11 8.60
N GLU A 376 -11.51 -10.70 9.75
CA GLU A 376 -12.46 -11.37 10.64
C GLU A 376 -13.45 -10.38 11.28
N TRP A 377 -12.98 -9.17 11.65
CA TRP A 377 -13.75 -8.13 12.36
C TRP A 377 -13.86 -6.83 11.54
N PRO A 378 -14.63 -6.84 10.43
CA PRO A 378 -14.72 -5.70 9.51
C PRO A 378 -15.37 -4.45 10.13
N GLU A 379 -16.04 -4.57 11.28
CA GLU A 379 -16.60 -3.47 12.05
C GLU A 379 -15.58 -2.75 12.95
N MET A 380 -14.34 -3.24 13.01
CA MET A 380 -13.26 -2.73 13.85
C MET A 380 -12.12 -2.14 13.02
N GLN A 381 -11.37 -1.22 13.62
CA GLN A 381 -10.16 -0.65 13.02
C GLN A 381 -8.93 -1.36 13.59
N ILE A 382 -8.36 -2.30 12.84
CA ILE A 382 -7.30 -3.18 13.35
C ILE A 382 -6.05 -2.98 12.53
N ASN A 383 -4.98 -2.47 13.13
CA ASN A 383 -3.78 -2.05 12.42
C ASN A 383 -2.49 -2.43 13.15
N ALA A 384 -1.44 -2.66 12.37
CA ALA A 384 -0.10 -2.95 12.88
C ALA A 384 0.74 -1.69 12.75
N LEU A 385 1.24 -1.16 13.86
CA LEU A 385 2.21 -0.08 13.85
C LEU A 385 3.62 -0.69 13.93
N VAL A 386 4.45 -0.40 12.94
CA VAL A 386 5.79 -1.00 12.75
C VAL A 386 6.85 0.08 12.95
N PRO A 387 7.27 0.36 14.19
CA PRO A 387 8.39 1.25 14.39
C PRO A 387 9.69 0.61 13.87
N THR A 388 10.58 1.47 13.38
CA THR A 388 11.99 1.12 13.17
C THR A 388 12.71 1.05 14.53
N ARG A 389 13.96 1.51 14.60
CA ARG A 389 14.78 1.36 15.81
C ARG A 389 14.39 2.46 16.81
N VAL A 390 13.81 2.08 17.94
CA VAL A 390 13.33 3.03 18.97
C VAL A 390 14.27 3.06 20.18
N ASN A 391 14.60 4.26 20.63
CA ASN A 391 15.41 4.56 21.81
C ASN A 391 14.66 4.16 23.10
N THR A 392 14.71 2.87 23.43
CA THR A 392 14.06 2.24 24.58
C THR A 392 15.10 1.63 25.51
N LYS A 393 14.76 1.43 26.78
CA LYS A 393 15.63 0.73 27.75
C LYS A 393 16.03 -0.66 27.24
N MET A 394 15.04 -1.38 26.70
CA MET A 394 15.23 -2.70 26.11
C MET A 394 16.26 -2.68 24.96
N ARG A 395 16.16 -1.70 24.05
CA ARG A 395 17.12 -1.56 22.94
C ARG A 395 18.52 -1.18 23.43
N LYS A 396 18.64 -0.25 24.36
CA LYS A 396 19.93 0.14 24.95
C LYS A 396 20.63 -1.06 25.62
N SER A 397 19.87 -1.91 26.30
CA SER A 397 20.43 -3.13 26.90
C SER A 397 20.97 -4.12 25.87
N CYS A 398 20.31 -4.23 24.72
CA CYS A 398 20.70 -5.12 23.63
C CYS A 398 21.83 -4.55 22.75
N PHE A 399 21.92 -3.21 22.66
CA PHE A 399 22.90 -2.50 21.83
C PHE A 399 23.48 -1.29 22.59
N PRO A 400 24.36 -1.52 23.59
CA PRO A 400 24.85 -0.45 24.45
C PRO A 400 25.69 0.60 23.72
N SER A 401 26.27 0.26 22.56
CA SER A 401 27.14 1.12 21.75
C SER A 401 26.43 1.81 20.57
N GLU A 402 25.11 1.65 20.43
CA GLU A 402 24.38 2.27 19.31
C GLU A 402 24.15 3.77 19.53
N ASP A 403 24.42 4.59 18.51
CA ASP A 403 24.15 6.02 18.54
C ASP A 403 22.65 6.29 18.64
N THR A 404 22.23 6.77 19.82
CA THR A 404 20.82 7.02 20.12
C THR A 404 20.21 8.19 19.36
N SER A 405 21.03 9.07 18.75
CA SER A 405 20.54 10.21 17.94
C SER A 405 19.92 9.76 16.62
N LEU A 406 20.30 8.56 16.13
CA LEU A 406 19.78 7.95 14.91
C LEU A 406 18.53 7.09 15.15
N LEU A 407 18.01 7.07 16.38
CA LEU A 407 16.89 6.25 16.80
C LEU A 407 15.62 7.08 16.91
N LEU A 408 14.49 6.45 16.60
CA LEU A 408 13.18 6.99 16.92
C LEU A 408 13.04 7.21 18.43
N THR A 409 12.37 8.29 18.81
CA THR A 409 11.97 8.49 20.19
C THR A 409 10.66 7.74 20.48
N PRO A 410 10.43 7.25 21.71
CA PRO A 410 9.12 6.76 22.13
C PRO A 410 7.99 7.76 21.86
N LYS A 411 8.29 9.07 21.96
CA LYS A 411 7.38 10.17 21.65
C LYS A 411 6.85 10.10 20.22
N LYS A 412 7.73 9.88 19.25
CA LYS A 412 7.33 9.81 17.83
C LYS A 412 6.45 8.60 17.52
N VAL A 413 6.72 7.47 18.19
CA VAL A 413 5.87 6.27 18.08
C VAL A 413 4.49 6.55 18.68
N ALA A 414 4.45 7.17 19.87
CA ALA A 414 3.19 7.56 20.52
C ALA A 414 2.38 8.55 19.66
N GLU A 415 3.01 9.57 19.06
CA GLU A 415 2.34 10.51 18.15
C GLU A 415 1.65 9.79 16.98
N SER A 416 2.29 8.74 16.45
CA SER A 416 1.73 7.91 15.38
C SER A 416 0.55 7.08 15.87
N VAL A 417 0.61 6.52 17.08
CA VAL A 417 -0.53 5.84 17.72
C VAL A 417 -1.70 6.80 17.92
N ILE A 418 -1.47 7.99 18.46
CA ILE A 418 -2.53 8.98 18.68
C ILE A 418 -3.19 9.40 17.37
N SER A 419 -2.40 9.59 16.31
CA SER A 419 -2.91 9.95 15.00
C SER A 419 -3.75 8.81 14.41
N LEU A 420 -3.29 7.57 14.56
CA LEU A 420 -4.03 6.39 14.12
C LEU A 420 -5.36 6.20 14.88
N LEU A 421 -5.40 6.50 16.18
CA LEU A 421 -6.65 6.47 16.97
C LEU A 421 -7.66 7.57 16.60
N LYS A 422 -7.22 8.62 15.89
CA LYS A 422 -8.10 9.67 15.35
C LYS A 422 -8.61 9.32 13.94
N GLU A 423 -7.84 8.54 13.19
CA GLU A 423 -8.12 8.16 11.81
C GLU A 423 -9.16 7.05 11.74
N ASN A 424 -10.33 7.34 11.17
CA ASN A 424 -11.45 6.39 11.22
C ASN A 424 -11.55 5.43 10.02
N GLN A 425 -10.61 5.47 9.07
CA GLN A 425 -10.75 4.77 7.78
C GLN A 425 -9.71 3.68 7.51
N LEU A 426 -8.73 3.48 8.39
CA LEU A 426 -7.68 2.48 8.19
C LEU A 426 -7.99 1.20 8.98
N THR A 427 -7.97 0.06 8.29
CA THR A 427 -8.00 -1.28 8.89
C THR A 427 -7.15 -2.23 8.03
N GLY A 428 -6.62 -3.29 8.63
CA GLY A 428 -5.71 -4.25 7.98
C GLY A 428 -4.36 -3.65 7.55
N SER A 429 -4.04 -2.44 7.99
CA SER A 429 -2.89 -1.69 7.49
C SER A 429 -1.63 -1.94 8.32
N VAL A 430 -0.48 -1.92 7.63
CA VAL A 430 0.85 -2.03 8.23
C VAL A 430 1.54 -0.67 8.11
N ILE A 431 1.65 0.04 9.22
CA ILE A 431 2.03 1.46 9.26
C ILE A 431 3.45 1.57 9.81
N GLU A 432 4.41 1.86 8.94
CA GLU A 432 5.80 2.06 9.36
C GLU A 432 6.01 3.42 10.03
N VAL A 433 6.76 3.43 11.14
CA VAL A 433 7.24 4.66 11.78
C VAL A 433 8.74 4.73 11.56
N ARG A 434 9.19 5.80 10.90
CA ARG A 434 10.60 6.05 10.53
C ARG A 434 11.12 7.33 11.22
N PRO A 435 12.44 7.43 11.48
CA PRO A 435 13.07 8.53 12.22
C PRO A 435 12.74 9.93 11.69
#